data_AF-A0A1B3NBY5-F1
#
_entry.id   AF-A0A1B3NBY5-F1
#
_cell.length_a   1.000
_cell.length_b   1.000
_cell.length_c   1.000
_cell.angle_alpha   90.00
_cell.angle_beta   90.00
_cell.angle_gamma   90.00
#
_symmetry.space_group_name_H-M   'P 1'
#
loop_
_entity.id
_entity.type
_entity.pdbx_description
1 polymer ?
#
loop_
_entity_poly.entity_id
_entity_poly.type
_entity_poly.pdbx_seq_one_letter_code
_entity_poly.pdbx_strand_id
1 'polypeptide(L)'
;MNVREWKSHLKDIHEAFYDDLVGTADCGAFDGGCLTVARALQSVIGGDIVVLVRPDDTADHAAVLKDDKLWDYDGPLKPARFLERFNRTEMIGVPWRAHGFRPIREGDLPNAFVDEALIERLARLFASSLPDELQVEVGQLAPAPR
;
A
#
# COMPACT_ATOMS: atom_id res chain seq x y z
N MET A 1 -6.79 3.33 -14.60
CA MET A 1 -5.86 4.32 -14.03
C MET A 1 -4.39 3.96 -14.27
N ASN A 2 -3.59 4.97 -14.65
CA ASN A 2 -2.12 4.93 -14.76
C ASN A 2 -1.45 5.80 -13.65
N VAL A 3 -0.12 5.74 -13.55
CA VAL A 3 0.65 6.44 -12.50
C VAL A 3 0.50 7.98 -12.56
N ARG A 4 0.33 8.57 -13.74
CA ARG A 4 0.19 10.02 -13.88
C ARG A 4 -1.16 10.49 -13.33
N GLU A 5 -2.22 9.79 -13.68
CA GLU A 5 -3.57 10.03 -13.15
C GLU A 5 -3.55 9.87 -11.62
N TRP A 6 -2.97 8.77 -11.14
CA TRP A 6 -2.82 8.51 -9.71
C TRP A 6 -2.13 9.65 -8.95
N LYS A 7 -0.98 10.12 -9.45
CA LYS A 7 -0.26 11.24 -8.84
C LYS A 7 -1.04 12.55 -8.88
N SER A 8 -1.87 12.75 -9.89
CA SER A 8 -2.75 13.92 -9.96
C SER A 8 -3.78 13.91 -8.84
N HIS A 9 -4.39 12.74 -8.57
CA HIS A 9 -5.34 12.58 -7.47
C HIS A 9 -4.65 12.79 -6.11
N LEU A 10 -3.53 12.10 -5.88
CA LEU A 10 -2.83 12.18 -4.59
C LEU A 10 -2.28 13.56 -4.27
N LYS A 11 -2.03 14.42 -5.26
CA LYS A 11 -1.48 15.75 -5.04
C LYS A 11 -2.32 16.56 -4.04
N ASP A 12 -3.64 16.43 -4.12
CA ASP A 12 -4.58 17.24 -3.33
C ASP A 12 -4.68 16.77 -1.88
N ILE A 13 -4.28 15.53 -1.60
CA ILE A 13 -4.30 14.94 -0.25
C ILE A 13 -2.90 14.70 0.33
N HIS A 14 -1.83 14.95 -0.43
CA HIS A 14 -0.47 14.54 -0.06
C HIS A 14 -0.03 15.08 1.31
N GLU A 15 -0.23 16.38 1.55
CA GLU A 15 0.15 17.03 2.81
C GLU A 15 -0.65 16.45 3.98
N ALA A 16 -1.98 16.48 3.90
CA ALA A 16 -2.86 15.91 4.93
C ALA A 16 -2.58 14.41 5.19
N PHE A 17 -2.24 13.65 4.14
CA PHE A 17 -1.90 12.24 4.25
C PHE A 17 -0.63 12.02 5.04
N TYR A 18 0.43 12.78 4.75
CA TYR A 18 1.70 12.66 5.47
C TYR A 18 1.65 13.26 6.86
N ASP A 19 0.87 14.33 7.08
CA ASP A 19 0.63 14.88 8.40
C ASP A 19 -0.01 13.83 9.32
N ASP A 20 -1.02 13.11 8.83
CA ASP A 20 -1.67 12.04 9.59
C ASP A 20 -0.74 10.83 9.79
N LEU A 21 -0.10 10.37 8.71
CA LEU A 21 0.75 9.18 8.75
C LEU A 21 1.99 9.40 9.62
N VAL A 22 2.78 10.43 9.35
CA VAL A 22 4.01 10.73 10.11
C VAL A 22 3.65 11.24 11.51
N GLY A 23 2.63 12.09 11.65
CA GLY A 23 2.21 12.61 12.95
C GLY A 23 1.70 11.53 13.91
N THR A 24 1.19 10.40 13.40
CA THR A 24 0.69 9.29 14.23
C THR A 24 1.70 8.15 14.38
N ALA A 25 2.33 7.74 13.28
CA ALA A 25 3.16 6.54 13.22
C ALA A 25 4.67 6.81 13.29
N ASP A 26 5.08 8.07 13.20
CA ASP A 26 6.50 8.50 13.10
C ASP A 26 7.26 7.81 11.97
N CYS A 27 6.54 7.45 10.89
CA CYS A 27 7.05 6.60 9.83
C CYS A 27 6.40 6.96 8.47
N GLY A 28 7.08 6.69 7.37
CA GLY A 28 6.60 7.00 6.01
C GLY A 28 5.90 5.83 5.33
N ALA A 29 5.26 6.06 4.19
CA ALA A 29 4.58 5.02 3.42
C ALA A 29 5.52 3.88 2.93
N PHE A 30 6.83 4.15 2.90
CA PHE A 30 7.89 3.24 2.45
C PHE A 30 8.92 2.92 3.56
N ASP A 31 8.68 3.39 4.78
CA ASP A 31 9.55 3.16 5.93
C ASP A 31 8.67 2.91 7.14
N GLY A 32 8.24 1.66 7.34
CA GLY A 32 7.37 1.24 8.45
C GLY A 32 5.87 1.42 8.24
N GLY A 33 5.43 2.32 7.34
CA GLY A 33 4.00 2.63 7.14
C GLY A 33 3.31 1.83 6.03
N CYS A 34 4.04 1.03 5.25
CA CYS A 34 3.52 0.40 4.02
C CYS A 34 2.28 -0.47 4.25
N LEU A 35 2.23 -1.22 5.35
CA LEU A 35 1.08 -2.07 5.67
C LEU A 35 -0.17 -1.26 6.01
N THR A 36 -0.02 -0.20 6.81
CA THR A 36 -1.11 0.73 7.12
C THR A 36 -1.65 1.38 5.85
N VAL A 37 -0.76 1.84 4.97
CA VAL A 37 -1.16 2.45 3.69
C VAL A 37 -1.85 1.43 2.78
N ALA A 38 -1.33 0.20 2.69
CA ALA A 38 -1.93 -0.85 1.86
C ALA A 38 -3.33 -1.24 2.37
N ARG A 39 -3.54 -1.33 3.68
CA ARG A 39 -4.87 -1.60 4.28
C ARG A 39 -5.85 -0.45 4.03
N ALA A 40 -5.41 0.79 4.21
CA ALA A 40 -6.23 1.96 3.91
C ALA A 40 -6.65 1.96 2.44
N LEU A 41 -5.70 1.70 1.53
CA LEU A 41 -5.98 1.63 0.11
C LEU A 41 -6.93 0.47 -0.23
N GLN A 42 -6.70 -0.73 0.32
CA GLN A 42 -7.56 -1.90 0.12
C GLN A 42 -9.01 -1.63 0.55
N SER A 43 -9.22 -0.91 1.65
CA SER A 43 -10.59 -0.59 2.08
C SER A 43 -11.35 0.32 1.11
N VAL A 44 -10.63 1.06 0.25
CA VAL A 44 -11.21 1.98 -0.73
C VAL A 44 -11.35 1.30 -2.08
N ILE A 45 -10.31 0.63 -2.58
CA ILE A 45 -10.30 0.08 -3.94
C ILE A 45 -10.56 -1.43 -3.98
N GLY A 46 -10.64 -2.11 -2.84
CA GLY A 46 -10.70 -3.57 -2.76
C GLY A 46 -9.36 -4.23 -3.10
N GLY A 47 -9.41 -5.50 -3.53
CA GLY A 47 -8.23 -6.31 -3.86
C GLY A 47 -7.59 -7.02 -2.67
N ASP A 48 -6.46 -7.67 -2.92
CA ASP A 48 -5.78 -8.52 -1.93
C ASP A 48 -4.50 -7.86 -1.41
N ILE A 49 -4.28 -7.89 -0.09
CA ILE A 49 -2.98 -7.50 0.47
C ILE A 49 -1.93 -8.55 0.11
N VAL A 50 -0.87 -8.10 -0.54
CA VAL A 50 0.31 -8.90 -0.87
C VAL A 50 1.56 -8.24 -0.33
N VAL A 51 2.62 -9.02 -0.21
CA VAL A 51 3.95 -8.55 0.19
C VAL A 51 4.96 -8.82 -0.91
N LEU A 52 5.88 -7.88 -1.10
CA LEU A 52 7.10 -8.11 -1.88
C LEU A 52 8.07 -8.94 -1.05
N VAL A 53 8.68 -9.95 -1.68
CA VAL A 53 9.54 -10.91 -1.00
C VAL A 53 10.95 -10.99 -1.59
N ARG A 54 11.91 -11.23 -0.71
CA ARG A 54 13.30 -11.61 -1.02
C ARG A 54 13.40 -13.08 -1.41
N PRO A 55 14.52 -13.54 -1.99
CA PRO A 55 14.72 -14.95 -2.36
C PRO A 55 14.60 -15.95 -1.20
N ASP A 56 14.75 -15.48 0.05
CA ASP A 56 14.56 -16.27 1.27
C ASP A 56 13.11 -16.22 1.82
N ASP A 57 12.18 -15.66 1.06
CA ASP A 57 10.75 -15.48 1.39
C ASP A 57 10.45 -14.44 2.50
N THR A 58 11.45 -13.67 2.93
CA THR A 58 11.28 -12.51 3.83
C THR A 58 10.44 -11.43 3.14
N ALA A 59 9.43 -10.93 3.83
CA ALA A 59 8.57 -9.83 3.37
C ALA A 59 9.17 -8.45 3.72
N ASP A 60 9.16 -7.52 2.76
CA ASP A 60 9.71 -6.17 2.96
C ASP A 60 8.73 -5.02 2.74
N HIS A 61 7.73 -5.22 1.88
CA HIS A 61 6.80 -4.15 1.52
C HIS A 61 5.41 -4.69 1.25
N ALA A 62 4.39 -4.00 1.78
CA ALA A 62 3.00 -4.32 1.50
C ALA A 62 2.48 -3.53 0.29
N ALA A 63 1.64 -4.19 -0.51
CA ALA A 63 0.92 -3.59 -1.62
C ALA A 63 -0.47 -4.24 -1.74
N VAL A 64 -1.34 -3.63 -2.56
CA VAL A 64 -2.64 -4.21 -2.93
C VAL A 64 -2.52 -4.80 -4.34
N LEU A 65 -2.91 -6.06 -4.52
CA LEU A 65 -3.08 -6.69 -5.82
C LEU A 65 -4.53 -6.48 -6.30
N LYS A 66 -4.70 -5.74 -7.39
CA LYS A 66 -5.99 -5.49 -8.03
C LYS A 66 -5.81 -5.32 -9.54
N ASP A 67 -6.65 -6.00 -10.33
CA ASP A 67 -6.68 -5.95 -11.80
C ASP A 67 -5.28 -6.15 -12.43
N ASP A 68 -4.58 -7.22 -12.01
CA ASP A 68 -3.21 -7.59 -12.43
C ASP A 68 -2.14 -6.51 -12.20
N LYS A 69 -2.40 -5.60 -11.26
CA LYS A 69 -1.46 -4.56 -10.84
C LYS A 69 -1.25 -4.59 -9.34
N LEU A 70 -0.04 -4.22 -8.95
CA LEU A 70 0.32 -3.92 -7.58
C LEU A 70 0.17 -2.42 -7.35
N TRP A 71 -0.44 -2.07 -6.23
CA TRP A 71 -0.78 -0.71 -5.84
C TRP A 71 -0.20 -0.40 -4.48
N ASP A 72 0.45 0.74 -4.37
CA ASP A 72 0.83 1.35 -3.11
C ASP A 72 0.71 2.88 -3.24
N TYR A 73 1.33 3.62 -2.32
CA TYR A 73 1.28 5.07 -2.33
C TYR A 73 1.76 5.70 -3.64
N ASP A 74 2.75 5.11 -4.33
CA ASP A 74 3.27 5.64 -5.60
C ASP A 74 2.43 5.22 -6.82
N GLY A 75 1.46 4.33 -6.60
CA GLY A 75 0.40 4.01 -7.54
C GLY A 75 0.54 2.69 -8.28
N PRO A 76 -0.37 2.43 -9.23
CA PRO A 76 -0.52 1.14 -9.88
C PRO A 76 0.57 0.82 -10.90
N LEU A 77 1.21 -0.33 -10.77
CA LEU A 77 2.12 -0.88 -11.79
C LEU A 77 1.91 -2.39 -12.00
N LYS A 78 2.26 -2.87 -13.19
CA LYS A 78 2.39 -4.32 -13.42
C LYS A 78 3.51 -4.89 -12.52
N PRO A 79 3.41 -6.14 -12.04
CA PRO A 79 4.33 -6.69 -11.05
C PRO A 79 5.82 -6.51 -11.37
N ALA A 80 6.24 -6.82 -12.59
CA ALA A 80 7.66 -6.66 -12.99
C ALA A 80 8.16 -5.21 -12.87
N ARG A 81 7.34 -4.23 -13.25
CA ARG A 81 7.69 -2.80 -13.14
C ARG A 81 7.59 -2.29 -11.72
N PHE A 82 6.67 -2.83 -10.92
CA PHE A 82 6.54 -2.52 -9.51
C PHE A 82 7.79 -2.98 -8.74
N LEU A 83 8.21 -4.24 -8.93
CA LEU A 83 9.44 -4.80 -8.36
C LEU A 83 10.68 -4.01 -8.79
N GLU A 84 10.78 -3.65 -10.08
CA GLU A 84 11.89 -2.82 -10.58
C GLU A 84 11.92 -1.44 -9.90
N ARG A 85 10.77 -0.78 -9.75
CA ARG A 85 10.66 0.52 -9.08
C ARG A 85 11.10 0.39 -7.63
N PHE A 86 10.48 -0.50 -6.87
CA PHE A 86 10.79 -0.78 -5.45
C PHE A 86 12.29 -1.03 -5.24
N ASN A 87 12.86 -1.93 -6.04
CA ASN A 87 14.27 -2.28 -5.95
C ASN A 87 15.23 -1.11 -6.26
N ARG A 88 14.80 -0.16 -7.10
CA ARG A 88 15.59 1.00 -7.48
C ARG A 88 15.48 2.14 -6.47
N THR A 89 14.31 2.32 -5.86
CA THR A 89 14.01 3.49 -5.02
C THR A 89 14.19 3.19 -3.54
N GLU A 90 13.66 2.09 -3.05
CA GLU A 90 13.59 1.78 -1.62
C GLU A 90 14.76 0.87 -1.21
N MET A 91 15.24 0.02 -2.14
CA MET A 91 16.33 -0.91 -1.89
C MET A 91 17.70 -0.38 -2.32
N ILE A 92 17.84 0.94 -2.42
CA ILE A 92 19.13 1.55 -2.73
C ILE A 92 20.11 1.34 -1.56
N GLY A 93 21.30 0.81 -1.84
CA GLY A 93 22.32 0.57 -0.82
C GLY A 93 22.13 -0.69 0.05
N VAL A 94 20.99 -1.39 -0.03
CA VAL A 94 20.84 -2.71 0.63
C VAL A 94 21.33 -3.84 -0.29
N PRO A 95 21.90 -4.92 0.28
CA PRO A 95 22.52 -6.01 -0.50
C PRO A 95 21.52 -6.98 -1.12
N TRP A 96 20.23 -6.81 -0.88
CA TRP A 96 19.18 -7.72 -1.33
C TRP A 96 18.16 -7.01 -2.21
N ARG A 97 17.34 -7.79 -2.91
CA ARG A 97 16.33 -7.33 -3.86
C ARG A 97 15.07 -8.16 -3.70
N ALA A 98 13.92 -7.50 -3.78
CA ALA A 98 12.66 -8.22 -3.95
C ALA A 98 12.66 -8.91 -5.32
N HIS A 99 12.31 -10.19 -5.36
CA HIS A 99 12.28 -10.98 -6.60
C HIS A 99 10.87 -11.43 -7.00
N GLY A 100 9.91 -11.28 -6.08
CA GLY A 100 8.54 -11.73 -6.28
C GLY A 100 7.59 -11.08 -5.28
N PHE A 101 6.34 -11.53 -5.32
CA PHE A 101 5.32 -11.14 -4.36
C PHE A 101 4.43 -12.34 -4.06
N ARG A 102 3.78 -12.31 -2.90
CA ARG A 102 2.83 -13.34 -2.46
C ARG A 102 1.79 -12.74 -1.50
N PRO A 103 0.67 -13.43 -1.22
CA PRO A 103 -0.24 -13.01 -0.16
C PRO A 103 0.50 -12.81 1.17
N ILE A 104 0.05 -11.81 1.94
CA ILE A 104 0.54 -11.56 3.30
C ILE A 104 0.20 -12.74 4.22
N ARG A 105 1.10 -13.03 5.15
CA ARG A 105 0.97 -14.10 6.15
C ARG A 105 1.14 -13.51 7.55
N GLU A 106 0.68 -14.25 8.55
CA GLU A 106 0.95 -13.93 9.95
C GLU A 106 2.47 -13.89 10.20
N GLY A 107 2.93 -12.84 10.88
CA GLY A 107 4.36 -12.61 11.15
C GLY A 107 5.12 -11.86 10.06
N ASP A 108 4.53 -11.61 8.89
CA ASP A 108 5.13 -10.71 7.90
C ASP A 108 5.14 -9.27 8.41
N LEU A 109 6.15 -8.51 8.00
CA LEU A 109 6.31 -7.08 8.32
C LEU A 109 6.17 -6.79 9.83
N PRO A 110 6.94 -7.48 10.70
CA PRO A 110 6.75 -7.41 12.15
C PRO A 110 7.00 -6.02 12.75
N ASN A 111 7.68 -5.14 12.01
CA ASN A 111 7.98 -3.77 12.41
C ASN A 111 7.04 -2.74 11.76
N ALA A 112 6.08 -3.16 10.94
CA ALA A 112 5.15 -2.22 10.31
C ALA A 112 4.18 -1.68 11.36
N PHE A 113 3.99 -0.36 11.36
CA PHE A 113 2.98 0.27 12.19
C PHE A 113 1.59 -0.09 11.67
N VAL A 114 0.69 -0.49 12.57
CA VAL A 114 -0.70 -0.84 12.26
C VAL A 114 -1.60 -0.25 13.35
N ASP A 115 -2.41 0.73 12.97
CA ASP A 115 -3.44 1.34 13.81
C ASP A 115 -4.73 1.51 12.99
N GLU A 116 -5.83 0.93 13.48
CA GLU A 116 -7.10 0.91 12.74
C GLU A 116 -7.70 2.32 12.58
N ALA A 117 -7.51 3.21 13.57
CA ALA A 117 -7.99 4.58 13.48
C ALA A 117 -7.22 5.39 12.41
N LEU A 118 -5.91 5.20 12.31
CA LEU A 118 -5.10 5.79 11.26
C LEU A 118 -5.49 5.24 9.88
N ILE A 119 -5.63 3.91 9.76
CA ILE A 119 -6.07 3.27 8.52
C ILE A 119 -7.38 3.89 8.02
N GLU A 120 -8.36 4.06 8.90
CA GLU A 120 -9.66 4.64 8.53
C GLU A 120 -9.55 6.11 8.08
N ARG A 121 -8.69 6.91 8.72
CA ARG A 121 -8.46 8.32 8.31
C ARG A 121 -7.76 8.39 6.95
N LEU A 122 -6.72 7.58 6.73
CA LEU A 122 -6.03 7.52 5.44
C LEU A 122 -6.96 7.01 4.33
N ALA A 123 -7.83 6.04 4.64
CA ALA A 123 -8.85 5.55 3.72
C ALA A 123 -9.83 6.65 3.30
N ARG A 124 -10.28 7.49 4.26
CA ARG A 124 -11.12 8.65 3.94
C ARG A 124 -10.41 9.65 3.01
N LEU A 125 -9.12 9.89 3.22
CA LEU A 125 -8.34 10.74 2.30
C LEU A 125 -8.28 10.14 0.90
N PHE A 126 -7.96 8.86 0.77
CA PHE A 126 -7.99 8.17 -0.53
C PHE A 126 -9.37 8.24 -1.19
N ALA A 127 -10.45 7.91 -0.47
CA ALA A 127 -11.81 7.96 -0.99
C ALA A 127 -12.24 9.37 -1.43
N SER A 128 -11.76 10.42 -0.76
CA SER A 128 -12.07 11.80 -1.15
C SER A 128 -11.37 12.26 -2.44
N SER A 129 -10.30 11.58 -2.82
CA SER A 129 -9.41 11.96 -3.92
C SER A 129 -9.59 11.09 -5.16
N LEU A 130 -9.92 9.81 -4.97
CA LEU A 130 -10.01 8.81 -6.03
C LEU A 130 -11.39 8.85 -6.71
N PRO A 131 -11.46 8.53 -8.02
CA PRO A 131 -12.72 8.51 -8.74
C PRO A 131 -13.63 7.37 -8.27
N ASP A 132 -14.95 7.62 -8.20
CA ASP A 132 -15.95 6.68 -7.68
C ASP A 132 -15.90 5.30 -8.36
N GLU A 133 -15.58 5.23 -9.66
CA GLU A 133 -15.55 3.97 -10.41
C GLU A 133 -14.40 3.04 -9.98
N LEU A 134 -13.42 3.57 -9.25
CA LEU A 134 -12.34 2.77 -8.67
C LEU A 134 -12.71 2.24 -7.28
N GLN A 135 -13.65 2.89 -6.60
CA GLN A 135 -13.97 2.61 -5.22
C GLN A 135 -14.92 1.42 -5.12
N VAL A 136 -14.76 0.61 -4.07
CA VAL A 136 -15.75 -0.40 -3.72
C VAL A 136 -16.91 0.25 -2.97
N GLU A 137 -18.13 -0.22 -3.19
CA GLU A 137 -19.24 0.19 -2.34
C GLU A 137 -18.95 -0.22 -0.89
N VAL A 138 -19.04 0.74 0.03
CA VAL A 138 -18.88 0.51 1.47
C VAL A 138 -19.98 -0.43 1.94
N GLY A 139 -19.69 -1.73 1.96
CA GLY A 139 -20.64 -2.79 2.30
C GLY A 139 -20.22 -4.23 1.98
N GLN A 140 -19.09 -4.46 1.29
CA GLN A 140 -18.65 -5.80 0.88
C GLN A 140 -17.35 -6.33 1.51
N LEU A 141 -16.75 -5.63 2.48
CA LEU A 141 -15.68 -6.23 3.29
C LEU A 141 -16.30 -7.25 4.24
N ALA A 142 -16.31 -8.52 3.82
CA ALA A 142 -16.76 -9.63 4.63
C ALA A 142 -16.06 -9.62 6.00
N PRO A 143 -16.76 -9.86 7.11
CA PRO A 143 -16.11 -10.02 8.41
C PRO A 143 -15.15 -11.22 8.34
N ALA A 144 -13.93 -11.03 8.83
CA ALA A 144 -12.95 -12.11 9.00
C ALA A 144 -13.59 -13.30 9.74
N PRO A 145 -13.26 -14.56 9.37
CA PRO A 145 -13.79 -15.73 10.07
C PRO A 145 -13.35 -15.69 11.53
N ARG A 146 -14.32 -15.92 12.42
CA ARG A 146 -14.13 -16.04 13.87
C ARG A 146 -13.31 -17.27 14.23
#